data_AF-A0A4Q6DSU8-F1
#
_entry.id   AF-A0A4Q6DSU8-F1
#
_cell.length_a   1.000
_cell.length_b   1.000
_cell.length_c   1.000
_cell.angle_alpha   90.00
_cell.angle_beta   90.00
_cell.angle_gamma   90.00
#
_symmetry.space_group_name_H-M   'P 1'
#
loop_
_entity.id
_entity.type
_entity.pdbx_description
1 polymer ?
#
loop_
_entity_poly.entity_id
_entity_poly.type
_entity_poly.pdbx_seq_one_letter_code
_entity_poly.pdbx_strand_id
1 'polypeptide(L)' 'MLVIEDDENIRDALAEILEYEGYVVKLAGNGREGLDRLAEGKAPDLILLDLMMPVM' A
#
# COMPACT_ATOMS: atom_id res chain seq x y z
N MET A 1 5.01 3.57 -5.70
CA MET A 1 4.93 3.37 -4.24
C MET A 1 3.89 2.29 -3.91
N LEU A 2 4.01 1.63 -2.76
CA LEU A 2 3.03 0.67 -2.25
C LEU A 2 2.56 1.09 -0.86
N VAL A 3 1.25 1.15 -0.62
CA VAL A 3 0.64 1.35 0.69
C VAL A 3 0.00 0.04 1.14
N ILE A 4 0.29 -0.40 2.36
CA ILE A 4 -0.22 -1.63 2.95
C ILE A 4 -0.90 -1.26 4.28
N GLU A 5 -2.23 -1.35 4.31
CA GLU A 5 -3.09 -0.85 5.39
C GLU A 5 -4.40 -1.65 5.36
N ASP A 6 -4.86 -2.18 6.50
CA ASP A 6 -6.04 -3.03 6.56
C ASP A 6 -7.35 -2.24 6.67
N ASP A 7 -7.33 -1.03 7.26
CA ASP A 7 -8.49 -0.13 7.22
C ASP A 7 -8.64 0.52 5.84
N GLU A 8 -9.71 0.15 5.14
CA GLU A 8 -10.02 0.66 3.80
C GLU A 8 -10.15 2.18 3.74
N ASN A 9 -10.74 2.81 4.77
CA ASN A 9 -10.92 4.27 4.75
C ASN A 9 -9.59 5.00 4.91
N ILE A 10 -8.70 4.48 5.77
CA ILE A 10 -7.35 5.04 5.95
C ILE A 10 -6.53 4.83 4.68
N ARG A 11 -6.58 3.62 4.11
CA ARG A 11 -5.86 3.27 2.89
C ARG A 11 -6.24 4.15 1.72
N ASP A 12 -7.55 4.37 1.51
CA ASP A 12 -8.06 5.16 0.40
C ASP A 12 -7.77 6.65 0.61
N ALA A 13 -7.92 7.18 1.82
CA ALA A 13 -7.54 8.55 2.14
C ALA A 13 -6.04 8.83 1.90
N LEU A 14 -5.17 7.89 2.28
CA LEU A 14 -3.74 7.97 2.00
C LEU A 14 -3.48 7.93 0.49
N ALA A 15 -4.17 7.07 -0.24
CA ALA A 15 -4.06 6.97 -1.69
C ALA A 15 -4.42 8.31 -2.36
N GLU A 16 -5.56 8.89 -2.02
CA GLU A 16 -6.03 10.17 -2.57
C GLU A 16 -5.03 11.30 -2.35
N ILE A 17 -4.48 11.42 -1.13
CA ILE A 17 -3.48 12.45 -0.81
C ILE A 17 -2.21 12.26 -1.64
N LEU A 18 -1.72 11.03 -1.74
CA LEU A 18 -0.46 10.73 -2.43
C LEU A 18 -0.63 10.85 -3.96
N GLU A 19 -1.77 10.44 -4.51
CA GLU A 19 -2.09 10.62 -5.92
C GLU A 19 -2.26 12.10 -6.27
N TYR A 20 -2.85 12.90 -5.37
CA TYR A 20 -2.94 14.35 -5.53
C TYR A 20 -1.57 15.02 -5.63
N GLU A 21 -0.58 14.53 -4.87
CA GLU A 21 0.83 14.95 -4.94
C GLU A 21 1.58 14.40 -6.17
N GLY A 22 0.91 13.65 -7.04
CA GLY A 22 1.45 13.13 -8.30
C GLY A 22 2.16 11.78 -8.19
N TYR A 23 2.04 11.07 -7.07
CA TYR A 23 2.61 9.74 -6.92
C TYR A 23 1.72 8.67 -7.58
N VAL A 24 2.36 7.66 -8.17
CA VAL A 24 1.65 6.43 -8.58
C VAL A 24 1.62 5.47 -7.39
N VAL A 25 0.42 5.20 -6.90
CA VAL A 25 0.18 4.41 -5.69
C VAL A 25 -0.42 3.05 -6.04
N LYS A 26 0.09 2.01 -5.39
CA LYS A 26 -0.55 0.68 -5.35
C LYS A 26 -1.01 0.44 -3.91
N LEU A 27 -2.20 -0.13 -3.72
CA LEU A 27 -2.82 -0.37 -2.40
C LEU A 27 -3.00 -1.85 -2.05
N ALA A 28 -2.48 -2.33 -0.93
CA ALA A 28 -2.70 -3.70 -0.44
C ALA A 28 -3.43 -3.65 0.92
N GLY A 29 -4.36 -4.58 1.15
CA GLY A 29 -5.15 -4.63 2.38
C GLY A 29 -4.54 -5.48 3.51
N ASN A 30 -3.42 -6.13 3.25
CA ASN A 30 -2.71 -6.97 4.22
C ASN A 30 -1.30 -7.28 3.71
N GLY A 31 -0.49 -7.93 4.56
CA GLY A 31 0.89 -8.31 4.23
C GLY A 31 0.98 -9.21 3.00
N ARG A 32 0.04 -10.16 2.82
CA ARG A 32 0.09 -11.16 1.75
C ARG A 32 -0.08 -10.50 0.40
N GLU A 33 -1.11 -9.66 0.27
CA GLU A 33 -1.32 -8.85 -0.93
C GLU A 33 -0.14 -7.92 -1.20
N GLY A 34 0.46 -7.36 -0.14
CA GLY A 34 1.68 -6.56 -0.26
C GLY A 34 2.83 -7.34 -0.88
N LEU A 35 3.10 -8.55 -0.37
CA LEU A 35 4.14 -9.45 -0.87
C LEU A 35 3.87 -9.92 -2.30
N ASP A 36 2.63 -10.27 -2.62
CA ASP A 36 2.24 -10.70 -3.96
C ASP A 36 2.51 -9.56 -4.97
N ARG A 37 2.22 -8.31 -4.60
CA ARG A 37 2.53 -7.14 -5.44
C ARG A 37 4.00 -6.81 -5.56
N LEU A 38 4.80 -7.15 -4.55
CA LEU A 38 6.26 -7.03 -4.64
C LEU A 38 6.86 -8.09 -5.56
N ALA A 39 6.25 -9.28 -5.60
CA ALA A 39 6.63 -10.34 -6.54
C ALA A 39 6.21 -9.98 -7.99
N GLU A 40 5.13 -9.22 -8.14
CA GLU A 40 4.60 -8.79 -9.44
C GLU A 40 5.25 -7.49 -9.95
N GLY A 41 6.36 -7.65 -10.69
CA GLY A 41 6.91 -6.61 -11.55
C GLY A 41 8.01 -5.77 -10.89
N LYS A 42 7.97 -4.45 -11.13
CA LYS A 42 9.04 -3.54 -10.70
C LYS A 42 8.84 -3.16 -9.23
N ALA A 43 9.90 -3.30 -8.44
CA ALA A 43 9.89 -2.94 -7.03
C ALA A 43 9.50 -1.46 -6.85
N PRO A 44 8.65 -1.12 -5.87
CA PRO A 44 8.33 0.26 -5.57
C PRO A 44 9.52 0.97 -4.93
N ASP A 45 9.65 2.27 -5.17
CA ASP A 45 10.71 3.09 -4.57
C ASP A 45 10.47 3.36 -3.06
N LEU A 46 9.22 3.20 -2.60
CA LEU A 46 8.80 3.39 -1.22
C LEU A 46 7.62 2.46 -0.88
N ILE A 47 7.62 1.95 0.35
CA ILE A 47 6.51 1.19 0.95
C ILE A 47 6.08 1.90 2.23
N LEU A 48 4.79 2.24 2.34
CA LEU A 48 4.13 2.65 3.57
C LEU A 48 3.39 1.43 4.12
N LEU A 49 3.74 1.01 5.32
CA LEU A 49 3.26 -0.24 5.93
C LEU A 49 2.69 0.08 7.31
N ASP A 50 1.43 -0.31 7.54
CA ASP A 50 0.92 -0.42 8.90
C ASP A 50 1.50 -1.65 9.61
N LEU A 51 1.93 -1.47 10.85
CA LEU A 51 2.47 -2.54 11.68
C LEU A 51 1.38 -3.23 12.53
N MET A 52 0.21 -2.61 12.65
CA MET A 52 -0.88 -3.09 13.49
C MET A 52 -1.94 -3.88 12.70
N MET A 53 -1.50 -4.68 11.72
CA MET A 53 -2.41 -5.52 10.94
C MET A 53 -2.56 -6.95 11.52
N PRO A 54 -3.78 -7.53 11.47
CA PRO A 54 -4.05 -8.87 11.99
C PRO A 54 -3.54 -10.01 11.09
N VAL A 55 -3.24 -9.74 9.81
CA VAL A 55 -2.89 -10.74 8.80
C VAL A 55 -1.59 -10.39 8.08
N MET A 56 -0.69 -11.38 8.01
CA MET A 56 0.54 -11.37 7.20
C MET A 56 0.34 -11.87 5.78
#